data_AF-A0A9Q9T5C6-F1
#
_entry.id   AF-A0A9Q9T5C6-F1
#
_cell.length_a   1.000
_cell.length_b   1.000
_cell.length_c   1.000
_cell.angle_alpha   90.00
_cell.angle_beta   90.00
_cell.angle_gamma   90.00
#
_symmetry.space_group_name_H-M   'P 1'
#
loop_
_entity.id
_entity.type
_entity.pdbx_description
1 polymer ?
#
loop_
_entity_poly.entity_id
_entity_poly.type
_entity_poly.pdbx_seq_one_letter_code
_entity_poly.pdbx_strand_id
1 'polypeptide(L)' 'MPGSNAGVKRNRLPRGVEPARPDIRLHPDTGKAFTDAARASGNLSVSLYLERLRAQYEAEFGALPVFDQSLEAAHPAA' A
#
# COMPACT_ATOMS: atom_id res chain seq x y z
N MET A 1 -25.76 -1.27 3.54
CA MET A 1 -25.37 -0.04 4.26
C MET A 1 -24.29 0.65 3.46
N PRO A 2 -24.51 1.84 2.87
CA PRO A 2 -23.44 2.53 2.17
C PRO A 2 -22.46 3.07 3.22
N GLY A 3 -21.30 2.43 3.33
CA GLY A 3 -20.22 2.87 4.21
C GLY A 3 -19.80 4.29 3.85
N SER A 4 -20.17 5.25 4.69
CA SER A 4 -19.80 6.64 4.51
C SER A 4 -18.28 6.77 4.64
N ASN A 5 -17.59 6.86 3.50
CA ASN A 5 -16.14 7.06 3.41
C ASN A 5 -15.73 8.50 3.79
N ALA A 6 -16.57 9.24 4.52
CA ALA A 6 -16.39 10.66 4.83
C ALA A 6 -15.10 10.97 5.60
N GLY A 7 -14.46 9.96 6.21
CA GLY A 7 -13.20 10.10 6.93
C GLY A 7 -11.97 9.49 6.26
N VAL A 8 -12.06 8.91 5.05
CA VAL A 8 -10.90 8.26 4.42
C VAL A 8 -10.07 9.27 3.64
N LYS A 9 -8.82 9.51 4.05
CA LYS A 9 -7.90 10.33 3.26
C LYS A 9 -7.45 9.54 2.04
N ARG A 10 -7.92 9.97 0.87
CA ARG A 10 -7.63 9.31 -0.41
C ARG A 10 -6.44 9.95 -1.11
N ASN A 11 -5.71 9.13 -1.85
CA ASN A 11 -4.81 9.63 -2.87
C ASN A 11 -5.63 10.31 -3.99
N ARG A 12 -5.53 11.65 -4.08
CA ARG A 12 -6.11 12.45 -5.15
C ARG A 12 -4.96 12.87 -6.05
N LEU A 13 -4.84 12.21 -7.20
CA LEU A 13 -3.85 12.59 -8.19
C LEU A 13 -4.10 14.03 -8.67
N PRO A 14 -3.03 14.77 -9.01
CA PRO A 14 -3.16 16.07 -9.64
C PRO A 14 -4.00 15.99 -10.92
N ARG A 15 -4.68 17.08 -11.24
CA ARG A 15 -5.47 17.17 -12.48
C ARG A 15 -4.56 16.95 -13.69
N GLY A 16 -4.96 16.05 -14.58
CA GLY A 16 -4.19 15.70 -15.78
C GLY A 16 -3.21 14.54 -15.62
N VAL A 17 -3.12 13.93 -14.44
CA VAL A 17 -2.34 12.70 -14.22
C VAL A 17 -3.25 11.49 -14.33
N GLU A 18 -2.93 10.59 -15.25
CA GLU A 18 -3.64 9.31 -15.40
C GLU A 18 -3.24 8.35 -14.26
N PRO A 19 -4.21 7.77 -13.52
CA PRO A 19 -3.92 6.78 -12.50
C PRO A 19 -3.44 5.48 -13.14
N ALA A 20 -2.23 5.06 -12.82
CA ALA A 20 -1.83 3.67 -13.01
C ALA A 20 -2.61 2.78 -12.04
N ARG A 21 -3.37 1.82 -12.57
CA ARG A 21 -4.11 0.80 -11.79
C ARG A 21 -3.52 -0.58 -12.07
N PRO A 22 -2.36 -0.93 -11.49
CA PRO A 22 -1.82 -2.27 -11.63
C PRO A 22 -2.79 -3.28 -11.00
N ASP A 23 -3.04 -4.40 -11.68
CA ASP A 23 -3.75 -5.54 -11.10
C ASP A 23 -2.76 -6.27 -10.17
N ILE A 24 -2.87 -6.02 -8.86
CA ILE A 24 -2.01 -6.61 -7.83
C ILE A 24 -2.82 -7.65 -7.08
N ARG A 25 -2.39 -8.91 -7.15
CA ARG A 25 -2.95 -10.01 -6.37
C ARG A 25 -2.14 -10.15 -5.09
N LEU A 26 -2.79 -9.90 -3.95
CA LEU A 26 -2.20 -10.06 -2.62
C LEU A 26 -2.78 -11.29 -1.95
N HIS A 27 -1.94 -11.98 -1.16
CA HIS A 27 -2.44 -12.95 -0.19
C HIS A 27 -3.47 -12.25 0.74
N PRO A 28 -4.57 -12.90 1.14
CA PRO A 28 -5.62 -12.26 1.93
C PRO A 28 -5.10 -11.61 3.22
N ASP A 29 -4.21 -12.30 3.94
CA ASP A 29 -3.64 -11.79 5.19
C ASP A 29 -2.77 -10.55 4.96
N THR A 30 -1.99 -10.55 3.88
CA THR A 30 -1.16 -9.39 3.49
C THR A 30 -2.04 -8.19 3.15
N GLY A 31 -3.10 -8.40 2.35
CA GLY A 31 -4.05 -7.34 2.02
C GLY A 31 -4.76 -6.77 3.26
N LYS A 32 -5.11 -7.65 4.20
CA LYS A 32 -5.71 -7.24 5.49
C LYS A 32 -4.73 -6.42 6.32
N ALA A 33 -3.48 -6.86 6.46
CA ALA A 33 -2.46 -6.15 7.21
C ALA A 33 -2.25 -4.72 6.69
N PHE A 34 -2.13 -4.55 5.37
CA PHE A 34 -2.02 -3.21 4.78
C PHE A 34 -3.27 -2.35 4.98
N THR A 35 -4.46 -2.95 4.91
CA THR A 35 -5.72 -2.23 5.15
C THR A 35 -5.82 -1.75 6.60
N ASP A 36 -5.46 -2.61 7.56
CA ASP A 36 -5.48 -2.27 8.98
C ASP A 36 -4.44 -1.19 9.31
N ALA A 37 -3.22 -1.29 8.76
CA ALA A 37 -2.18 -0.29 8.93
C ALA A 37 -2.57 1.06 8.31
N ALA A 38 -3.20 1.06 7.13
CA ALA A 38 -3.71 2.27 6.50
C ALA A 38 -4.80 2.94 7.37
N ARG A 39 -5.66 2.13 8.00
CA ARG A 39 -6.69 2.61 8.94
C ARG A 39 -6.08 3.21 10.20
N ALA A 40 -5.11 2.52 10.81
CA ALA A 40 -4.40 3.00 12.00
C ALA A 40 -3.63 4.31 11.72
N SER A 41 -3.16 4.51 10.49
CA SER A 41 -2.41 5.69 10.06
C SER A 41 -3.26 6.95 9.81
N GLY A 42 -4.43 7.05 10.45
CA GLY A 42 -5.39 8.15 10.25
C GLY A 42 -6.36 7.89 9.10
N ASN A 43 -6.82 6.65 8.95
CA ASN A 43 -7.84 6.23 8.00
C ASN A 43 -7.47 6.55 6.53
N LEU A 44 -6.28 6.15 6.10
CA LEU A 44 -5.80 6.36 4.74
C LEU A 44 -6.39 5.32 3.77
N SER A 45 -6.47 5.66 2.48
CA SER A 45 -6.59 4.64 1.43
C SER A 45 -5.29 3.83 1.35
N VAL A 46 -5.40 2.53 1.02
CA VAL A 46 -4.23 1.64 0.88
C VAL A 46 -3.20 2.20 -0.11
N SER A 47 -3.64 2.77 -1.23
CA SER A 47 -2.75 3.44 -2.18
C SER A 47 -1.94 4.58 -1.57
N LEU A 48 -2.57 5.46 -0.80
CA LEU A 48 -1.90 6.58 -0.14
C LEU A 48 -0.97 6.11 0.97
N TYR A 49 -1.37 5.04 1.67
CA TYR A 49 -0.53 4.41 2.67
C TYR A 49 0.76 3.86 2.04
N LEU A 50 0.67 3.14 0.91
CA LEU A 50 1.83 2.60 0.21
C LEU A 50 2.75 3.69 -0.34
N GLU A 51 2.21 4.79 -0.87
CA GLU A 51 3.02 5.94 -1.31
C GLU A 51 3.79 6.59 -0.15
N ARG A 52 3.15 6.74 1.01
CA ARG A 52 3.82 7.25 2.21
C ARG A 52 4.88 6.29 2.73
N LEU A 53 4.58 5.00 2.73
CA LEU A 53 5.52 3.95 3.12
C LEU A 53 6.77 4.00 2.23
N ARG A 54 6.59 4.09 0.90
CA ARG A 54 7.70 4.27 -0.03
C ARG A 54 8.52 5.52 0.31
N ALA A 55 7.86 6.68 0.46
CA ALA A 55 8.56 7.93 0.74
C ALA A 55 9.34 7.87 2.06
N GLN A 56 8.80 7.20 3.07
CA GLN A 56 9.49 6.96 4.34
C GLN A 56 10.73 6.08 4.14
N TYR A 57 10.62 4.97 3.42
CA TYR A 57 11.77 4.10 3.12
C TYR A 57 12.85 4.84 2.33
N GLU A 58 12.48 5.60 1.30
CA GLU A 58 13.43 6.40 0.53
C GLU A 58 14.11 7.48 1.38
N ALA A 59 13.38 8.11 2.32
CA ALA A 59 13.95 9.08 3.24
C ALA A 59 14.91 8.46 4.25
N GLU A 60 14.61 7.26 4.74
CA GLU A 60 15.42 6.56 5.76
C GLU A 60 16.63 5.82 5.16
N PHE A 61 16.46 5.20 3.99
CA PHE A 61 17.44 4.27 3.39
C PHE A 61 17.95 4.71 2.01
N GLY A 62 17.48 5.84 1.48
CA GLY A 62 17.87 6.38 0.17
C GLY A 62 17.19 5.70 -1.03
N ALA A 63 16.63 4.50 -0.87
CA ALA A 63 15.94 3.76 -1.92
C ALA A 63 14.98 2.71 -1.33
N LEU A 64 14.08 2.19 -2.17
CA LEU A 64 13.32 0.99 -1.84
C LEU A 64 14.25 -0.24 -1.79
N PRO A 65 14.03 -1.18 -0.86
CA PRO A 65 14.83 -2.39 -0.79
C PRO A 65 14.61 -3.27 -2.02
N VAL A 66 15.71 -3.78 -2.57
CA VAL A 66 15.69 -4.83 -3.60
C VAL A 66 15.82 -6.16 -2.87
N PHE A 67 14.75 -6.95 -2.87
CA PHE A 67 14.78 -8.28 -2.29
C PHE A 67 15.44 -9.26 -3.26
N ASP A 68 16.45 -10.00 -2.80
CA ASP A 68 17.03 -11.11 -3.54
C ASP A 68 16.08 -12.32 -3.53
N GLN A 69 15.92 -12.98 -4.68
CA GLN A 69 14.99 -14.10 -4.89
C GLN A 69 15.40 -15.37 -4.12
N SER A 70 16.54 -15.37 -3.46
CA SER A 70 16.93 -16.44 -2.52
C SER A 70 15.92 -16.65 -1.38
N LEU A 71 15.01 -15.70 -1.14
CA LEU A 71 13.91 -15.77 -0.17
C LEU A 71 12.56 -16.26 -0.73
N GLU A 72 12.43 -16.50 -2.04
CA GLU A 72 11.15 -16.92 -2.66
C GLU A 72 10.68 -18.30 -2.16
N ALA A 73 11.55 -19.06 -1.51
CA ALA A 73 11.23 -20.33 -0.84
C ALA A 73 10.45 -20.18 0.49
N ALA A 74 10.34 -18.98 1.07
CA ALA A 74 9.81 -18.78 2.42
C ALA A 74 8.32 -18.41 2.50
N HIS A 75 7.65 -18.15 1.38
CA HIS A 75 6.19 -18.00 1.34
C HIS A 75 5.55 -19.24 0.71
N PRO A 76 5.33 -20.33 1.48
CA PRO A 76 4.44 -21.37 1.02
C PRO A 76 3.07 -20.72 0.81
N ALA A 77 2.52 -20.89 -0.38
CA ALA A 77 1.11 -20.67 -0.64
C ALA A 77 0.31 -21.51 0.38
N ALA A 78 -0.30 -20.84 1.34
CA ALA A 78 -1.25 -21.43 2.27
C ALA A 78 -2.66 -21.42 1.66
#